data_AF-A0AAW2X674-F1
#
_entry.id   AF-A0AAW2X674-F1
#
_cell.length_a   1.000
_cell.length_b   1.000
_cell.length_c   1.000
_cell.angle_alpha   90.00
_cell.angle_beta   90.00
_cell.angle_gamma   90.00
#
_symmetry.space_group_name_H-M   'P 1'
#
loop_
_entity.id
_entity.type
_entity.pdbx_description
1 polymer ?
#
loop_
_entity_poly.entity_id
_entity_poly.type
_entity_poly.pdbx_seq_one_letter_code
_entity_poly.pdbx_strand_id
1 'polypeptide(L)'
;MVEIKGILSMFEAVLGLKFNLDKSAIVFSRNTPPHIRAELASIIGVAVKDKHDKYLGLPSTVGRSKREVFEGLKDRYWQKLNGWVPSIFHKMAGWC
;
A
#
# COMPACT_ATOMS: atom_id res chain seq x y z
N MET A 1 8.84 15.73 -19.69
CA MET A 1 7.99 15.46 -18.49
C MET A 1 6.49 15.47 -18.77
N VAL A 2 6.00 15.99 -19.92
CA VAL A 2 4.57 16.01 -20.32
C VAL A 2 3.99 14.61 -20.62
N GLU A 3 4.83 13.60 -20.82
CA GLU A 3 4.40 12.31 -21.38
C GLU A 3 3.71 11.38 -20.37
N ILE A 4 4.05 11.42 -19.08
CA ILE A 4 3.51 10.47 -18.09
C ILE A 4 1.99 10.60 -17.96
N LYS A 5 1.48 11.84 -17.92
CA LYS A 5 0.04 12.10 -17.86
C LYS A 5 -0.66 11.62 -19.13
N GLY A 6 -0.03 11.80 -20.30
CA GLY A 6 -0.54 11.31 -21.58
C GLY A 6 -0.65 9.79 -21.63
N ILE A 7 0.35 9.07 -21.11
CA ILE A 7 0.33 7.60 -21.03
C ILE A 7 -0.79 7.12 -20.12
N LEU A 8 -0.97 7.75 -18.96
CA LEU A 8 -2.07 7.41 -18.05
C LEU A 8 -3.43 7.63 -18.72
N SER A 9 -3.64 8.78 -19.37
CA SER A 9 -4.88 9.04 -20.10
C SER A 9 -5.12 8.06 -21.25
N MET A 10 -4.07 7.63 -21.97
CA MET A 10 -4.19 6.62 -23.01
C MET A 10 -4.56 5.25 -22.42
N PHE A 11 -3.94 4.85 -21.30
CA PHE A 11 -4.27 3.63 -20.58
C PHE A 11 -5.75 3.63 -20.14
N GLU A 12 -6.23 4.75 -19.59
CA GLU A 12 -7.63 4.92 -19.21
C GLU A 12 -8.57 4.81 -20.42
N ALA A 13 -8.21 5.41 -21.55
CA ALA A 13 -9.02 5.38 -22.77
C ALA A 13 -9.10 3.98 -23.40
N VAL A 14 -8.00 3.23 -23.41
CA VAL A 14 -7.93 1.90 -24.02
C VAL A 14 -8.61 0.83 -23.16
N LEU A 15 -8.43 0.89 -21.83
CA LEU A 15 -8.96 -0.12 -20.92
C LEU A 15 -10.32 0.24 -20.32
N GLY A 16 -10.77 1.49 -20.47
CA GLY A 16 -11.99 2.00 -19.84
C GLY A 16 -11.92 2.06 -18.31
N LEU A 17 -10.72 1.95 -17.74
CA LEU A 17 -10.47 2.03 -16.31
C LEU A 17 -10.09 3.46 -15.92
N LYS A 18 -10.49 3.91 -14.72
CA LYS A 18 -10.03 5.19 -14.17
C LYS A 18 -8.95 4.98 -13.13
N PHE A 19 -7.90 5.79 -13.21
CA PHE A 19 -6.84 5.80 -12.24
C PHE A 19 -7.32 6.45 -10.94
N ASN A 20 -7.18 5.74 -9.83
CA ASN A 20 -7.55 6.28 -8.53
C ASN A 20 -6.38 7.10 -7.96
N LEU A 21 -6.45 8.42 -8.14
CA LEU A 21 -5.40 9.34 -7.67
C LEU A 21 -5.31 9.40 -6.14
N ASP A 22 -6.43 9.24 -5.42
CA ASP A 22 -6.48 9.29 -3.96
C ASP A 22 -5.80 8.09 -3.29
N LYS A 23 -5.89 6.92 -3.92
CA LYS A 23 -5.23 5.68 -3.46
C LYS A 23 -3.79 5.58 -3.97
N SER A 24 -3.43 6.36 -4.97
CA SER A 24 -2.11 6.36 -5.57
C SER A 24 -1.18 7.34 -4.87
N ALA A 25 0.11 7.06 -4.90
CA ALA A 25 1.14 7.94 -4.37
C ALA A 25 2.43 7.75 -5.16
N ILE A 26 3.27 8.78 -5.18
CA ILE A 26 4.61 8.69 -5.76
C ILE A 26 5.63 8.65 -4.62
N VAL A 27 6.60 7.75 -4.77
CA VAL A 27 7.78 7.66 -3.91
C VAL A 27 9.00 7.93 -4.76
N PHE A 28 9.86 8.85 -4.32
CA PHE A 28 11.07 9.22 -5.03
C PHE A 28 12.32 8.59 -4.40
N SER A 29 13.32 8.30 -5.22
CA SER A 29 14.63 7.89 -4.72
C SER A 29 15.31 9.07 -4.00
N ARG A 30 16.24 8.75 -3.09
CA ARG A 30 17.01 9.77 -2.35
C ARG A 30 17.77 10.72 -3.27
N ASN A 31 18.20 10.24 -4.44
CA ASN A 31 18.96 11.01 -5.41
C ASN A 31 18.11 11.96 -6.26
N THR A 32 16.79 11.99 -6.07
CA THR A 32 15.91 12.89 -6.85
C THR A 32 15.89 14.28 -6.20
N PRO A 33 16.27 15.37 -6.91
CA PRO A 33 16.24 16.73 -6.38
C PRO A 33 14.83 17.18 -5.95
N PRO A 34 14.68 17.98 -4.87
CA PRO A 34 13.36 18.40 -4.38
C PRO A 34 12.49 19.12 -5.41
N HIS A 35 13.08 19.95 -6.27
CA HIS A 35 12.34 20.69 -7.31
C HIS A 35 11.68 19.75 -8.33
N ILE A 36 12.40 18.71 -8.76
CA ILE A 36 11.87 17.67 -9.66
C ILE A 36 10.75 16.88 -9.01
N ARG A 37 10.86 16.59 -7.70
CA ARG A 37 9.79 15.88 -6.97
C ARG A 37 8.49 16.68 -6.96
N ALA A 38 8.59 17.98 -6.66
CA ALA A 38 7.44 18.88 -6.62
C ALA A 38 6.80 19.04 -8.01
N GLU A 39 7.63 19.21 -9.05
CA GLU A 39 7.16 19.31 -10.44
C GLU A 39 6.40 18.05 -10.88
N LEU A 40 6.99 16.87 -10.68
CA LEU A 40 6.35 15.60 -11.05
C LEU A 40 5.07 15.33 -10.26
N ALA A 41 5.06 15.64 -8.96
CA ALA A 41 3.87 15.50 -8.14
C ALA A 41 2.72 16.40 -8.62
N SER A 42 3.05 17.65 -9.01
CA SER A 42 2.07 18.59 -9.56
C SER A 42 1.53 18.16 -10.93
N ILE A 43 2.37 17.56 -11.79
CA ILE A 43 1.95 17.09 -13.12
C ILE A 43 0.97 15.92 -13.01
N ILE A 44 1.27 14.96 -12.11
CA ILE A 44 0.50 13.72 -11.97
C ILE A 44 -0.71 13.90 -11.05
N GLY A 45 -0.65 14.84 -10.09
CA GLY A 45 -1.76 15.15 -9.19
C GLY A 45 -1.96 14.11 -8.08
N VAL A 46 -0.87 13.51 -7.59
CA VAL A 46 -0.89 12.49 -6.53
C VAL A 46 -0.02 12.90 -5.35
N ALA A 47 -0.34 12.38 -4.17
CA ALA A 47 0.43 12.65 -2.97
C ALA A 47 1.86 12.09 -3.07
N VAL A 48 2.84 12.88 -2.62
CA VAL A 48 4.21 12.41 -2.43
C VAL A 48 4.30 11.72 -1.08
N LYS A 49 4.83 10.50 -1.06
CA LYS A 49 5.10 9.76 0.18
C LYS A 49 6.58 9.41 0.27
N ASP A 50 7.09 9.33 1.48
CA ASP A 50 8.49 8.92 1.72
C ASP A 50 8.70 7.43 1.49
N LYS A 51 7.65 6.62 1.74
CA LYS A 51 7.66 5.16 1.58
C LYS A 51 6.27 4.66 1.19
N HIS A 52 6.23 3.56 0.45
CA HIS A 52 5.03 2.74 0.37
C HIS A 52 4.97 1.86 1.62
N ASP A 53 4.05 2.17 2.54
CA ASP A 53 4.03 1.50 3.85
C ASP A 53 3.72 0.01 3.71
N LYS A 54 2.70 -0.35 2.92
CA LYS A 54 2.26 -1.74 2.74
C LYS A 54 1.67 -1.97 1.35
N TYR A 55 2.02 -3.09 0.72
CA TYR A 55 1.39 -3.61 -0.49
C TYR A 55 0.73 -4.95 -0.17
N LEU A 56 -0.57 -5.09 -0.42
CA LEU A 56 -1.37 -6.29 -0.08
C LEU A 56 -1.20 -6.76 1.38
N GLY A 57 -0.98 -5.81 2.28
CA GLY A 57 -0.75 -6.07 3.70
C GLY A 57 0.70 -6.42 4.05
N LEU A 58 1.63 -6.54 3.12
CA LEU A 58 3.04 -6.75 3.42
C LEU A 58 3.83 -5.44 3.30
N PRO A 59 4.89 -5.21 4.09
CA PRO A 59 5.74 -4.05 3.90
C PRO A 59 6.26 -3.99 2.45
N SER A 60 6.06 -2.85 1.76
CA SER A 60 6.48 -2.72 0.35
C SER A 60 8.00 -2.72 0.19
N THR A 61 8.73 -2.37 1.25
CA THR A 61 10.18 -2.42 1.31
C THR A 61 10.60 -3.21 2.53
N VAL A 62 11.29 -4.33 2.32
CA VAL A 62 11.95 -5.07 3.39
C VAL A 62 13.32 -4.43 3.62
N GLY A 63 13.53 -3.85 4.80
CA GLY A 63 14.82 -3.29 5.19
C GLY A 63 15.89 -4.38 5.40
N ARG A 64 17.00 -4.03 6.05
CA ARG A 64 18.05 -5.01 6.36
C ARG A 64 17.58 -6.12 7.31
N SER A 65 16.58 -5.83 8.15
CA SER A 65 16.03 -6.79 9.11
C SER A 65 14.76 -7.44 8.56
N LYS A 66 14.86 -8.74 8.21
CA LYS A 66 13.69 -9.56 7.92
C LYS A 66 12.83 -9.77 9.17
N ARG A 67 13.43 -9.67 10.37
CA ARG A 67 12.77 -9.94 11.66
C ARG A 67 11.58 -9.00 11.90
N GLU A 68 11.74 -7.71 11.64
CA GLU A 68 10.66 -6.70 11.79
C GLU A 68 9.44 -7.02 10.93
N VAL A 69 9.67 -7.49 9.70
CA VAL A 69 8.61 -7.88 8.78
C VAL A 69 7.87 -9.13 9.28
N PHE A 70 8.62 -10.13 9.76
CA PHE A 70 8.05 -11.37 10.27
C PHE A 70 7.33 -11.19 11.63
N GLU A 71 7.78 -10.29 12.49
CA GLU A 71 7.09 -9.95 13.75
C GLU A 71 5.70 -9.36 13.47
N GLY A 72 5.60 -8.38 12.56
CA GLY A 72 4.29 -7.82 12.18
C GLY A 72 3.37 -8.81 11.43
N LEU A 73 3.91 -9.90 10.87
CA LEU A 73 3.12 -11.02 10.35
C LEU A 73 2.60 -11.90 11.50
N LYS A 74 3.47 -12.27 12.45
CA LYS A 74 3.10 -13.06 13.64
C LYS A 74 1.98 -12.39 14.42
N ASP A 75 2.09 -11.09 14.68
CA ASP A 75 1.08 -10.35 15.45
C ASP A 75 -0.30 -10.40 14.78
N ARG A 76 -0.35 -10.32 13.45
CA ARG A 76 -1.61 -10.43 12.70
C ARG A 76 -2.20 -11.83 12.73
N TYR A 77 -1.36 -12.86 12.67
CA TYR A 77 -1.82 -14.24 12.89
C TYR A 77 -2.40 -14.40 14.30
N TRP A 78 -1.73 -13.87 15.33
CA TRP A 78 -2.22 -13.90 16.70
C TRP A 78 -3.54 -13.16 16.89
N GLN A 79 -3.72 -11.98 16.29
CA GLN A 79 -4.98 -11.24 16.35
C GLN A 79 -6.14 -12.03 15.72
N LYS A 80 -5.91 -12.72 14.59
CA LYS A 80 -6.93 -13.58 13.98
C LYS A 80 -7.28 -14.77 14.87
N LEU A 81 -6.28 -15.45 15.44
CA LEU A 81 -6.50 -16.57 16.36
C LEU A 81 -7.29 -16.13 17.60
N ASN A 82 -6.92 -15.01 18.21
CA ASN A 82 -7.62 -14.46 19.37
C ASN A 82 -9.06 -14.03 19.06
N GLY A 83 -9.37 -13.65 17.83
CA GLY A 83 -10.75 -13.39 17.41
C GLY A 83 -11.57 -14.67 17.18
N TRP A 84 -10.93 -15.77 16.78
CA TRP A 84 -11.61 -17.04 16.49
C TRP A 84 -11.89 -17.86 17.75
N VAL A 85 -10.96 -17.84 18.70
CA VAL A 85 -11.07 -18.62 19.94
C VAL A 85 -12.41 -18.35 20.66
N PRO A 86 -12.80 -17.10 20.97
CA PRO A 86 -14.11 -16.80 21.59
C PRO A 86 -15.30 -17.20 20.72
N SER A 87 -15.19 -17.11 19.39
CA SER A 87 -16.28 -17.50 18.47
C SER A 87 -16.52 -19.01 18.46
N ILE A 88 -15.45 -19.81 18.51
CA ILE A 88 -15.54 -21.27 18.62
C ILE A 88 -16.11 -21.65 19.99
N PHE A 89 -15.64 -21.02 21.06
CA PHE A 89 -16.15 -21.27 22.41
C PHE A 89 -17.63 -20.89 22.55
N HIS A 90 -18.08 -19.77 21.97
CA HIS A 90 -19.50 -19.39 21.96
C HIS A 90 -20.37 -20.42 21.22
N LYS A 91 -19.89 -20.96 20.10
CA LYS A 91 -20.60 -22.02 19.36
C LYS A 91 -20.66 -23.34 20.12
N MET A 92 -19.60 -23.71 20.84
CA MET A 92 -19.58 -24.91 21.68
C MET A 92 -20.45 -24.78 22.92
N ALA A 93 -20.51 -23.60 23.54
CA ALA A 93 -21.36 -23.34 24.71
C ALA A 93 -22.87 -23.35 24.38
N GLY A 94 -23.26 -23.15 23.12
CA GLY A 94 -24.65 -23.33 22.65
C GLY A 94 -25.04 -24.77 22.30
N TRP A 95 -24.13 -25.74 22.48
CA TRP A 95 -24.35 -27.17 22.23
C TRP A 95 -24.33 -27.99 23.55
N CYS A 96 -24.42 -27.32 24.70
CA CYS A 96 -24.66 -27.94 26.01
C CYS A 96 -26.03 -27.52 26.53
#